data_AF-A0A371JKV7-F1
#
_entry.id   AF-A0A371JKV7-F1
#
_cell.length_a   1.000
_cell.length_b   1.000
_cell.length_c   1.000
_cell.angle_alpha   90.00
_cell.angle_beta   90.00
_cell.angle_gamma   90.00
#
_symmetry.space_group_name_H-M   'P 1'
#
loop_
_entity.id
_entity.type
_entity.pdbx_description
1 polymer ?
#
loop_
_entity_poly.entity_id
_entity_poly.type
_entity_poly.pdbx_seq_one_letter_code
_entity_poly.pdbx_strand_id
1 'polypeptide(L)'
;MRDEYLPSYEEYYKEWKKQYNLSDEKIKKLWQGILQMRSKKSLEKIKQQTYIAYDTYSKLYKIGYSYNPPERVMAMKTTNPFIILFATLKGNVEKEFHLIFKRKRVKGEWFKFKKEEIDLIVEACGFFREEY
;
A
#
# COMPACT_ATOMS: atom_id res chain seq x y z
N MET A 1 -9.64 -20.23 -15.11
CA MET A 1 -8.20 -20.34 -15.40
C MET A 1 -7.56 -18.97 -15.32
N ARG A 2 -6.85 -18.73 -14.22
CA ARG A 2 -5.63 -17.93 -14.05
C ARG A 2 -5.25 -18.15 -12.59
N ASP A 3 -4.60 -19.29 -12.32
CA ASP A 3 -3.78 -19.42 -11.11
C ASP A 3 -2.62 -18.46 -11.30
N GLU A 4 -2.78 -17.24 -10.78
CA GLU A 4 -1.70 -16.27 -10.72
C GLU A 4 -0.65 -16.81 -9.75
N TYR A 5 0.45 -17.29 -10.32
CA TYR A 5 1.64 -17.74 -9.62
C TYR A 5 2.21 -16.54 -8.83
N LEU A 6 1.77 -16.40 -7.59
CA LEU A 6 2.35 -15.47 -6.63
C LEU A 6 3.76 -15.99 -6.29
N PRO A 7 4.82 -15.22 -6.54
CA PRO A 7 6.18 -15.64 -6.20
C PRO A 7 6.27 -16.01 -4.72
N SER A 8 7.03 -17.07 -4.42
CA SER A 8 7.15 -17.53 -3.04
C SER A 8 7.84 -16.47 -2.18
N TYR A 9 7.54 -16.43 -0.87
CA TYR A 9 8.17 -15.53 0.11
C TYR A 9 9.70 -15.42 -0.03
N GLU A 10 10.35 -16.50 -0.46
CA GLU A 10 11.81 -16.55 -0.64
C GLU A 10 12.33 -15.76 -1.84
N GLU A 11 11.56 -15.64 -2.92
CA GLU A 11 11.94 -14.86 -4.11
C GLU A 11 11.84 -13.36 -3.82
N TYR A 12 10.72 -12.94 -3.23
CA TYR A 12 10.50 -11.58 -2.77
C TYR A 12 11.52 -11.13 -1.71
N TYR A 13 11.89 -12.03 -0.79
CA TYR A 13 12.87 -11.79 0.26
C TYR A 13 14.27 -11.45 -0.28
N LYS A 14 14.73 -12.15 -1.33
CA LYS A 14 16.06 -11.92 -1.92
C LYS A 14 16.15 -10.55 -2.60
N GLU A 15 15.08 -10.11 -3.25
CA GLU A 15 15.04 -8.83 -3.94
C GLU A 15 14.94 -7.64 -2.98
N TRP A 16 14.05 -7.71 -1.97
CA TRP A 16 13.90 -6.66 -0.95
C TRP A 16 15.18 -6.42 -0.15
N LYS A 17 15.86 -7.51 0.24
CA LYS A 17 17.07 -7.46 1.06
C LYS A 17 18.21 -6.75 0.34
N LYS A 18 18.36 -7.03 -0.96
CA LYS A 18 19.39 -6.42 -1.81
C LYS A 18 19.14 -4.93 -2.05
N GLN A 19 17.88 -4.51 -2.15
CA GLN A 19 17.53 -3.14 -2.57
C GLN A 19 17.48 -2.13 -1.41
N TYR A 20 17.12 -2.55 -0.19
CA TYR A 20 16.84 -1.61 0.92
C TYR A 20 17.81 -1.65 2.09
N ASN A 21 18.82 -2.54 2.05
CA ASN A 21 19.76 -2.75 3.17
C ASN A 21 19.03 -2.90 4.52
N LEU A 22 17.85 -3.52 4.50
CA LEU A 22 17.00 -3.76 5.66
C LEU A 22 17.49 -5.01 6.37
N SER A 23 17.50 -4.99 7.71
CA SER A 23 17.83 -6.20 8.49
C SER A 23 16.74 -7.26 8.33
N ASP A 24 17.15 -8.53 8.35
CA ASP A 24 16.28 -9.70 8.19
C ASP A 24 15.10 -9.69 9.18
N GLU A 25 15.32 -9.14 10.37
CA GLU A 25 14.30 -8.99 11.42
C GLU A 25 13.20 -8.00 11.05
N LYS A 26 13.54 -6.89 10.38
CA LYS A 26 12.55 -5.89 9.95
C LYS A 26 11.66 -6.42 8.85
N ILE A 27 12.24 -7.10 7.87
CA ILE A 27 11.52 -7.72 6.76
C ILE A 27 10.60 -8.84 7.28
N LYS A 28 11.12 -9.73 8.14
CA LYS A 28 10.32 -10.78 8.77
C LYS A 28 9.16 -10.20 9.59
N LYS A 29 9.38 -9.12 10.34
CA LYS A 29 8.33 -8.46 11.12
C LYS A 29 7.25 -7.84 10.23
N LEU A 30 7.64 -7.27 9.09
CA LEU A 30 6.73 -6.69 8.10
C LEU A 30 5.87 -7.79 7.44
N TRP A 31 6.49 -8.87 6.98
CA TRP A 31 5.78 -10.04 6.44
C TRP A 31 4.89 -10.74 7.45
N GLN A 32 5.35 -10.95 8.68
CA GLN A 32 4.52 -11.50 9.75
C GLN A 32 3.32 -10.60 10.06
N GLY A 33 3.51 -9.27 10.03
CA GLY A 33 2.41 -8.33 10.13
C GLY A 33 1.37 -8.51 9.03
N ILE A 34 1.81 -8.59 7.76
CA ILE A 34 0.93 -8.80 6.59
C ILE A 34 0.18 -10.13 6.69
N LEU A 35 0.87 -11.22 7.06
CA LEU A 35 0.28 -12.56 7.20
C LEU A 35 -0.72 -12.63 8.36
N GLN A 36 -0.40 -12.03 9.51
CA GLN A 36 -1.33 -11.94 10.64
C GLN A 36 -2.55 -11.06 10.32
N MET A 37 -2.37 -10.00 9.52
CA MET A 37 -3.47 -9.15 9.05
C MET A 37 -4.40 -9.91 8.10
N ARG A 38 -3.85 -10.75 7.22
CA ARG A 38 -4.62 -11.65 6.33
C ARG A 38 -5.42 -12.70 7.11
N SER A 39 -4.90 -13.20 8.24
CA SER A 39 -5.58 -14.25 9.01
C SER A 39 -6.66 -13.73 9.98
N LYS A 40 -6.61 -12.46 10.41
CA LYS A 40 -7.49 -11.93 11.47
C LYS A 40 -8.75 -11.18 11.02
N LYS A 41 -9.08 -11.13 9.72
CA LYS A 41 -10.23 -10.34 9.23
C LYS A 41 -11.30 -11.20 8.58
N SER A 42 -12.41 -11.33 9.29
CA SER A 42 -13.67 -11.92 8.84
C SER A 42 -14.11 -11.34 7.50
N LEU A 43 -14.32 -12.22 6.53
CA LEU A 43 -14.59 -11.90 5.13
C LEU A 43 -15.98 -11.29 4.85
N GLU A 44 -16.86 -11.14 5.84
CA GLU A 44 -18.29 -10.94 5.54
C GLU A 44 -18.85 -9.51 5.68
N LYS A 45 -18.05 -8.46 5.93
CA LYS A 45 -18.64 -7.10 6.07
C LYS A 45 -17.74 -5.91 5.75
N ILE A 46 -16.70 -6.10 4.95
CA ILE A 46 -15.74 -5.03 4.70
C ILE A 46 -16.22 -4.13 3.56
N LYS A 47 -16.99 -3.09 3.90
CA LYS A 47 -17.34 -2.02 2.95
C LYS A 47 -16.21 -1.00 2.76
N GLN A 48 -15.19 -0.96 3.62
CA GLN A 48 -14.10 0.03 3.58
C GLN A 48 -12.85 -0.54 2.89
N GLN A 49 -12.27 0.25 1.99
CA GLN A 49 -11.06 -0.06 1.25
C GLN A 49 -9.94 0.90 1.62
N THR A 50 -8.73 0.37 1.81
CA THR A 50 -7.52 1.19 1.88
C THR A 50 -7.11 1.58 0.47
N TYR A 51 -6.68 2.81 0.28
CA TYR A 51 -6.22 3.31 -1.00
C TYR A 51 -4.89 4.02 -0.87
N ILE A 52 -4.13 3.94 -1.95
CA ILE A 52 -2.94 4.73 -2.17
C ILE A 52 -3.29 5.73 -3.25
N ALA A 53 -3.20 7.02 -2.94
CA ALA A 53 -3.25 8.07 -3.94
C ALA A 53 -1.83 8.61 -4.18
N TYR A 54 -1.56 9.07 -5.38
CA TYR A 54 -0.25 9.61 -5.77
C TYR A 54 -0.41 11.02 -6.29
N ASP A 55 0.33 11.96 -5.70
CA ASP A 55 0.43 13.32 -6.21
C ASP A 55 1.59 13.39 -7.22
N THR A 56 1.24 13.54 -8.49
CA THR A 56 2.19 13.58 -9.59
C THR A 56 3.06 14.84 -9.59
N TYR A 57 2.66 15.92 -8.92
CA TYR A 57 3.45 17.13 -8.78
C TYR A 57 4.45 17.02 -7.64
N SER A 58 3.98 16.73 -6.43
CA SER A 58 4.86 16.64 -5.24
C SER A 58 5.63 15.32 -5.11
N LYS A 59 5.28 14.31 -5.92
CA LYS A 59 5.85 12.95 -5.89
C LYS A 59 5.66 12.26 -4.53
N LEU A 60 4.52 12.54 -3.87
CA LEU A 60 4.15 11.96 -2.58
C LEU A 60 2.99 10.98 -2.73
N TYR A 61 2.97 9.98 -1.87
CA TYR A 61 1.91 8.98 -1.80
C TYR A 61 1.08 9.20 -0.55
N LYS A 62 -0.24 9.23 -0.70
CA LYS A 62 -1.20 9.29 0.41
C LYS A 62 -1.76 7.91 0.67
N ILE A 63 -1.76 7.48 1.93
CA ILE A 63 -2.41 6.23 2.35
C ILE A 63 -3.62 6.60 3.19
N GLY A 64 -4.82 6.27 2.70
CA GLY A 64 -6.08 6.49 3.42
C GLY A 64 -7.04 5.33 3.25
N TYR A 65 -8.24 5.44 3.82
CA TYR A 65 -9.33 4.50 3.55
C TYR A 65 -10.61 5.23 3.15
N SER A 66 -11.47 4.55 2.39
CA SER A 66 -12.77 5.06 1.95
C SER A 66 -13.70 3.89 1.66
N TYR A 67 -15.01 4.15 1.69
CA TYR A 67 -16.00 3.22 1.13
C TYR A 67 -15.97 3.20 -0.40
N ASN A 68 -15.58 4.32 -1.01
CA ASN A 68 -15.41 4.49 -2.45
C ASN A 68 -14.12 5.29 -2.71
N PRO A 69 -12.96 4.63 -2.91
CA PRO A 69 -11.70 5.33 -3.18
C PRO A 69 -11.70 6.20 -4.45
N PRO A 70 -12.27 5.77 -5.60
CA PRO A 70 -12.39 6.62 -6.78
C PRO A 70 -13.10 7.96 -6.50
N GLU A 71 -14.27 7.95 -5.85
CA GLU A 71 -14.99 9.17 -5.49
C GLU A 71 -14.17 10.05 -4.52
N ARG A 72 -13.51 9.43 -3.54
CA ARG A 72 -12.65 10.16 -2.59
C ARG A 72 -11.50 10.87 -3.30
N VAL A 73 -10.87 10.22 -4.26
CA VAL A 73 -9.80 10.83 -5.06
C VAL A 73 -10.35 11.91 -5.99
N MET A 74 -11.52 11.70 -6.61
CA MET A 74 -12.18 12.74 -7.41
C MET A 74 -12.46 14.00 -6.58
N ALA A 75 -12.94 13.83 -5.34
CA ALA A 75 -13.15 14.94 -4.42
C ALA A 75 -11.83 15.63 -4.00
N MET A 76 -10.70 14.92 -3.95
CA MET A 76 -9.38 15.54 -3.72
C MET A 76 -8.87 16.30 -4.95
N LYS A 77 -9.22 15.84 -6.16
CA LYS A 77 -8.83 16.49 -7.43
C LYS A 77 -9.39 17.90 -7.58
N THR A 78 -10.51 18.23 -6.92
CA THR A 78 -11.07 19.59 -6.93
C THR A 78 -10.12 20.61 -6.31
N THR A 79 -9.32 20.20 -5.32
CA THR A 79 -8.32 21.06 -4.66
C THR A 79 -6.91 20.86 -5.23
N ASN A 80 -6.59 19.65 -5.70
CA ASN A 80 -5.28 19.35 -6.30
C ASN A 80 -5.45 18.43 -7.52
N PRO A 81 -5.40 18.96 -8.76
CA PRO A 81 -5.65 18.19 -9.97
C PRO A 81 -4.57 17.13 -10.27
N PHE A 82 -3.40 17.22 -9.63
CA PHE A 82 -2.28 16.31 -9.85
C PHE A 82 -2.40 14.98 -9.10
N ILE A 83 -3.44 14.80 -8.28
CA ILE A 83 -3.66 13.57 -7.51
C ILE A 83 -4.32 12.52 -8.40
N ILE A 84 -3.75 11.33 -8.45
CA ILE A 84 -4.34 10.14 -9.07
C ILE A 84 -4.55 9.06 -8.02
N LEU A 85 -5.51 8.16 -8.26
CA LEU A 85 -5.64 6.95 -7.45
C LEU A 85 -4.61 5.95 -8.00
N PHE A 86 -3.73 5.47 -7.13
CA PHE A 86 -2.61 4.62 -7.53
C PHE A 86 -2.94 3.14 -7.34
N ALA A 87 -3.52 2.79 -6.19
CA ALA A 87 -3.90 1.41 -5.90
C ALA A 87 -4.97 1.31 -4.80
N THR A 88 -5.71 0.20 -4.76
CA THR A 88 -6.74 -0.09 -3.77
C THR A 88 -6.57 -1.48 -3.13
N LEU A 89 -6.99 -1.62 -1.88
CA LEU A 89 -6.96 -2.88 -1.12
C LEU A 89 -8.26 -3.01 -0.33
N LYS A 90 -8.93 -4.16 -0.47
CA LYS A 90 -10.12 -4.49 0.34
C LYS A 90 -9.71 -4.61 1.81
N GLY A 91 -10.36 -3.84 2.68
CA GLY A 91 -10.00 -3.76 4.10
C GLY A 91 -9.42 -2.42 4.48
N ASN A 92 -9.75 -1.98 5.69
CA ASN A 92 -9.04 -0.89 6.36
C ASN A 92 -7.77 -1.43 7.04
N VAL A 93 -6.59 -1.11 6.49
CA VAL A 93 -5.25 -1.39 7.04
C VAL A 93 -4.43 -0.09 7.16
N GLU A 94 -5.10 1.06 7.09
CA GLU A 94 -4.46 2.38 7.08
C GLU A 94 -3.58 2.57 8.32
N LYS A 95 -4.11 2.26 9.50
CA LYS A 95 -3.43 2.45 10.78
C LYS A 95 -2.12 1.67 10.85
N GLU A 96 -2.12 0.42 10.40
CA GLU A 96 -0.94 -0.44 10.38
C GLU A 96 0.12 0.11 9.43
N PHE A 97 -0.27 0.53 8.23
CA PHE A 97 0.64 1.14 7.26
C PHE A 97 1.23 2.45 7.79
N HIS A 98 0.41 3.27 8.43
CA HIS A 98 0.82 4.52 9.06
C HIS A 98 1.84 4.32 10.18
N LEU A 99 1.73 3.23 10.94
CA LEU A 99 2.69 2.84 11.97
C LEU A 99 3.99 2.31 11.34
N ILE A 100 3.90 1.41 10.37
CA ILE A 100 5.04 0.80 9.67
C ILE A 100 5.88 1.87 8.97
N PHE A 101 5.22 2.78 8.24
CA PHE A 101 5.88 3.80 7.42
C PHE A 101 5.99 5.16 8.12
N LYS A 102 5.86 5.22 9.45
CA LYS A 102 5.94 6.47 10.23
C LYS A 102 7.19 7.30 9.91
N ARG A 103 8.34 6.65 9.67
CA ARG A 103 9.61 7.32 9.33
C ARG A 103 9.65 7.93 7.93
N LYS A 104 8.75 7.53 7.03
CA LYS A 104 8.62 8.03 5.66
C LYS A 104 7.50 9.08 5.53
N ARG A 105 6.76 9.32 6.61
CA ARG A 105 5.67 10.30 6.67
C ARG A 105 6.24 11.71 6.54
N VAL A 106 5.72 12.47 5.59
CA VAL A 106 6.09 13.87 5.36
C VAL A 106 5.14 14.79 6.11
N LYS A 107 3.82 14.63 5.90
CA LYS A 107 2.79 15.45 6.57
C LYS A 107 1.45 14.72 6.57
N GLY A 108 0.83 14.59 7.74
CA GLY A 108 -0.45 13.91 7.87
C GLY A 108 -0.42 12.49 7.31
N GLU A 109 -1.18 12.25 6.26
CA GLU A 109 -1.30 10.94 5.58
C GLU A 109 -0.41 10.81 4.34
N TRP A 110 0.50 11.77 4.10
CA TRP A 110 1.40 11.78 2.96
C TRP A 110 2.78 11.23 3.32
N PHE A 111 3.30 10.37 2.46
CA PHE A 111 4.52 9.60 2.63
C PHE A 111 5.42 9.77 1.40
N LYS A 112 6.73 9.74 1.62
CA LYS A 112 7.74 9.74 0.56
C LYS A 112 8.30 8.34 0.37
N PHE A 113 7.96 7.73 -0.75
CA PHE A 113 8.49 6.44 -1.19
C PHE A 113 9.28 6.62 -2.49
N LYS A 114 10.30 5.79 -2.68
CA LYS A 114 10.84 5.56 -4.03
C LYS A 114 9.83 4.76 -4.85
N LYS A 115 9.92 4.85 -6.18
CA LYS A 115 9.00 4.12 -7.08
C LYS A 115 9.05 2.62 -6.79
N GLU A 116 10.24 2.09 -6.62
CA GLU A 116 10.45 0.68 -6.34
C GLU A 116 9.97 0.28 -4.95
N GLU A 117 9.88 1.21 -3.99
CA GLU A 117 9.34 0.92 -2.64
C GLU A 117 7.83 0.71 -2.73
N ILE A 118 7.14 1.59 -3.45
CA ILE A 118 5.69 1.56 -3.51
C ILE A 118 5.18 0.43 -4.40
N ASP A 119 5.86 0.15 -5.51
CA ASP A 119 5.52 -0.93 -6.43
C ASP A 119 5.50 -2.27 -5.68
N LEU A 120 6.52 -2.45 -4.87
CA LEU A 120 6.76 -3.61 -4.05
C LEU A 120 5.76 -3.76 -2.88
N ILE A 121 5.39 -2.65 -2.23
CA ILE A 121 4.32 -2.63 -1.22
C ILE A 121 3.00 -3.06 -1.86
N VAL A 122 2.68 -2.53 -3.03
CA VAL A 122 1.44 -2.83 -3.77
C VAL A 122 1.36 -4.32 -4.07
N GLU A 123 2.41 -4.88 -4.67
CA GLU A 123 2.44 -6.29 -5.06
C GLU A 123 2.44 -7.22 -3.84
N ALA A 124 3.32 -7.00 -2.85
CA ALA A 124 3.43 -7.86 -1.67
C ALA A 124 2.16 -7.88 -0.81
N CYS A 125 1.45 -6.75 -0.73
CA CYS A 125 0.25 -6.63 0.09
C CYS A 125 -1.04 -7.00 -0.69
N GLY A 126 -0.94 -7.23 -2.00
CA GLY A 126 -2.08 -7.54 -2.86
C GLY A 126 -3.01 -6.35 -3.10
N PHE A 127 -2.45 -5.14 -3.22
CA PHE A 127 -3.20 -4.00 -3.74
C PHE A 127 -3.45 -4.21 -5.25
N PHE A 128 -4.64 -3.80 -5.69
CA PHE A 128 -4.98 -3.70 -7.10
C PHE A 128 -4.50 -2.34 -7.62
N ARG A 129 -3.65 -2.33 -8.64
CA ARG A 129 -3.29 -1.08 -9.33
C ARG A 129 -4.49 -0.57 -10.11
N GLU A 130 -4.71 0.72 -10.02
CA GLU A 130 -5.75 1.40 -10.78
C GLU A 130 -5.07 2.06 -11.98
N GLU A 131 -5.48 1.69 -13.19
CA GLU A 131 -4.99 2.31 -14.43
C GLU A 131 -5.76 3.62 -14.67
N TYR A 132 -5.04 4.71 -14.95
CA TYR A 132 -5.59 6.03 -15.27
C TYR A 132 -4.91 6.63 -16.49
#